data_AF-A0A7R9DRR5-F1
#
_entry.id   AF-A0A7R9DRR5-F1
#
_cell.length_a   1.000
_cell.length_b   1.000
_cell.length_c   1.000
_cell.angle_alpha   90.00
_cell.angle_beta   90.00
_cell.angle_gamma   90.00
#
_symmetry.space_group_name_H-M   'P 1'
#
loop_
_entity.id
_entity.type
_entity.pdbx_description
1 polymer ?
#
loop_
_entity_poly.entity_id
_entity_poly.type
_entity_poly.pdbx_seq_one_letter_code
_entity_poly.pdbx_strand_id
1 'polypeptide(L)'
;NTRADNVVSGSKWEQVEQLRRDIRDFKTSHSLDKVIVVWTASTERFTETLTGLNDTAEHLMAAIKTDATESTYINGSPQNTFVNGCVELAEKNGVFIAGDDFKSGQTKLKSVLVDFLVSAGIKPVSIVSYNHLGNNDGRNLSSWKQFRSKE
;
A
#
# COMPACT_ATOMS: atom_id res chain seq x y z
N ASN A 1 15.84 -11.31 -12.13
CA ASN A 1 14.41 -11.52 -12.43
C ASN A 1 14.07 -12.98 -12.18
N THR A 2 14.08 -13.43 -10.92
CA THR A 2 14.17 -14.88 -10.57
C THR A 2 13.18 -15.31 -9.47
N ARG A 3 12.12 -14.51 -9.25
CA ARG A 3 11.07 -14.74 -8.25
C ARG A 3 9.65 -14.45 -8.80
N ALA A 4 9.57 -13.86 -9.99
CA ALA A 4 8.31 -13.56 -10.67
C ALA A 4 8.03 -14.69 -11.69
N ASP A 5 7.67 -15.86 -11.17
CA ASP A 5 7.32 -17.07 -11.92
C ASP A 5 5.80 -17.31 -11.96
N ASN A 6 5.07 -16.92 -10.92
CA ASN A 6 3.61 -16.81 -10.91
C ASN A 6 3.19 -15.33 -11.11
N VAL A 7 2.72 -14.98 -12.30
CA VAL A 7 2.39 -13.60 -12.71
C VAL A 7 1.14 -13.61 -13.60
N VAL A 8 0.18 -12.73 -13.30
CA VAL A 8 -0.99 -12.49 -14.18
C VAL A 8 -0.56 -11.64 -15.38
N SER A 9 -0.87 -12.09 -16.59
CA SER A 9 -0.51 -11.43 -17.85
C SER A 9 -1.69 -10.61 -18.44
N GLY A 10 -1.46 -9.98 -19.60
CA GLY A 10 -2.42 -9.06 -20.24
C GLY A 10 -2.16 -7.60 -19.89
N SER A 11 -3.06 -6.69 -20.30
CA SER A 11 -3.09 -5.32 -19.76
C SER A 11 -3.49 -5.33 -18.28
N LYS A 12 -3.30 -4.22 -17.56
CA LYS A 12 -3.75 -4.14 -16.16
C LYS A 12 -5.28 -4.26 -16.05
N TRP A 13 -6.04 -4.06 -17.13
CA TRP A 13 -7.49 -4.28 -17.12
C TRP A 13 -7.78 -5.77 -17.06
N GLU A 14 -7.09 -6.56 -17.89
CA GLU A 14 -7.19 -8.02 -17.88
C GLU A 14 -6.69 -8.60 -16.54
N GLN A 15 -5.56 -8.08 -16.03
CA GLN A 15 -4.97 -8.48 -14.75
C GLN A 15 -5.87 -8.17 -13.55
N VAL A 16 -6.49 -7.00 -13.51
CA VAL A 16 -7.26 -6.60 -12.32
C VAL A 16 -8.73 -7.03 -12.45
N GLU A 17 -9.32 -7.14 -13.65
CA GLU A 17 -10.54 -7.96 -13.83
C GLU A 17 -10.31 -9.43 -13.45
N GLN A 18 -9.09 -9.97 -13.58
CA GLN A 18 -8.75 -11.26 -12.97
C GLN A 18 -8.79 -11.17 -11.44
N LEU A 19 -8.18 -10.15 -10.82
CA LEU A 19 -8.31 -9.94 -9.37
C LEU A 19 -9.78 -9.79 -8.91
N ARG A 20 -10.67 -9.16 -9.70
CA ARG A 20 -12.13 -9.15 -9.39
C ARG A 20 -12.73 -10.54 -9.42
N ARG A 21 -12.35 -11.38 -10.38
CA ARG A 21 -12.78 -12.78 -10.47
C ARG A 21 -12.26 -13.52 -9.25
N ASP A 22 -10.95 -13.53 -9.02
CA ASP A 22 -10.29 -14.17 -7.88
C ASP A 22 -10.96 -13.82 -6.54
N ILE A 23 -11.26 -12.54 -6.28
CA ILE A 23 -11.92 -12.09 -5.05
C ILE A 23 -13.38 -12.55 -4.96
N ARG A 24 -14.15 -12.49 -6.05
CA ARG A 24 -15.55 -12.96 -6.10
C ARG A 24 -15.65 -14.47 -5.98
N ASP A 25 -14.74 -15.18 -6.64
CA ASP A 25 -14.69 -16.64 -6.69
C ASP A 25 -14.18 -17.19 -5.35
N PHE A 26 -13.18 -16.55 -4.72
CA PHE A 26 -12.78 -16.83 -3.33
C PHE A 26 -13.95 -16.62 -2.35
N LYS A 27 -14.65 -15.48 -2.44
CA LYS A 27 -15.83 -15.18 -1.61
C LYS A 27 -16.91 -16.27 -1.74
N THR A 28 -17.21 -16.67 -2.98
CA THR A 28 -18.30 -17.59 -3.30
C THR A 28 -17.95 -19.04 -2.95
N SER A 29 -16.74 -19.50 -3.29
CA SER A 29 -16.26 -20.87 -3.00
C SER A 29 -16.14 -21.18 -1.51
N HIS A 30 -15.94 -20.15 -0.68
CA HIS A 30 -15.86 -20.28 0.79
C HIS A 30 -17.12 -19.78 1.52
N SER A 31 -18.20 -19.45 0.78
CA SER A 31 -19.48 -18.96 1.32
C SER A 31 -19.34 -17.78 2.31
N LEU A 32 -18.46 -16.83 2.01
CA LEU A 32 -18.11 -15.72 2.91
C LEU A 32 -19.04 -14.51 2.72
N ASP A 33 -19.55 -13.92 3.81
CA ASP A 33 -20.30 -12.66 3.74
C ASP A 33 -19.41 -11.47 3.37
N LYS A 34 -18.16 -11.47 3.84
CA LYS A 34 -17.20 -10.35 3.78
C LYS A 34 -15.80 -10.83 3.39
N VAL A 35 -15.07 -9.98 2.69
CA VAL A 35 -13.65 -10.16 2.32
C VAL A 35 -12.92 -8.85 2.60
N ILE A 36 -11.67 -8.94 3.05
CA ILE A 36 -10.75 -7.80 3.25
C ILE A 36 -9.46 -8.15 2.52
N VAL A 37 -9.01 -7.29 1.60
CA VAL A 37 -7.71 -7.46 0.92
C VAL A 37 -6.64 -6.72 1.72
N VAL A 38 -5.47 -7.34 1.90
CA VAL A 38 -4.33 -6.75 2.62
C VAL A 38 -3.06 -6.90 1.79
N TRP A 39 -2.43 -5.78 1.44
CA TRP A 39 -1.13 -5.77 0.81
C TRP A 39 -0.03 -5.98 1.85
N THR A 40 0.63 -7.14 1.76
CA THR A 40 1.82 -7.49 2.53
C THR A 40 2.95 -7.98 1.60
N ALA A 41 2.97 -7.46 0.38
CA ALA A 41 3.98 -7.77 -0.63
C ALA A 41 5.28 -6.98 -0.39
N SER A 42 6.16 -6.95 -1.40
CA SER A 42 7.39 -6.14 -1.30
C SER A 42 7.08 -4.65 -1.47
N THR A 43 7.86 -3.79 -0.80
CA THR A 43 7.74 -2.33 -0.94
C THR A 43 7.96 -1.91 -2.40
N GLU A 44 7.03 -1.11 -2.92
CA GLU A 44 7.17 -0.49 -4.23
C GLU A 44 7.85 0.88 -4.13
N ARG A 45 8.05 1.55 -5.27
CA ARG A 45 8.43 2.97 -5.28
C ARG A 45 7.18 3.83 -5.17
N PHE A 46 7.33 5.07 -4.72
CA PHE A 46 6.27 6.07 -4.87
C PHE A 46 5.90 6.30 -6.34
N THR A 47 4.63 6.66 -6.56
CA THR A 47 4.06 7.11 -7.84
C THR A 47 3.77 8.61 -7.76
N GLU A 48 3.97 9.32 -8.88
CA GLU A 48 3.73 10.76 -8.97
C GLU A 48 2.22 11.06 -9.02
N THR A 49 1.79 12.04 -8.24
CA THR A 49 0.41 12.56 -8.23
C THR A 49 0.27 13.66 -9.28
N LEU A 50 -0.50 13.42 -10.34
CA LEU A 50 -0.58 14.26 -11.53
C LEU A 50 -2.04 14.55 -11.90
N THR A 51 -2.33 15.83 -12.16
CA THR A 51 -3.62 16.30 -12.66
C THR A 51 -3.96 15.65 -14.01
N GLY A 52 -5.18 15.11 -14.15
CA GLY A 52 -5.61 14.38 -15.35
C GLY A 52 -5.16 12.91 -15.40
N LEU A 53 -4.53 12.38 -14.35
CA LEU A 53 -4.03 10.99 -14.31
C LEU A 53 -4.52 10.20 -13.10
N ASN A 54 -4.37 10.74 -11.88
CA ASN A 54 -4.68 10.04 -10.62
C ASN A 54 -5.14 10.99 -9.50
N ASP A 55 -5.51 12.21 -9.88
CA ASP A 55 -6.04 13.29 -9.06
C ASP A 55 -7.53 13.14 -8.71
N THR A 56 -8.33 12.55 -9.60
CA THR A 56 -9.76 12.27 -9.39
C THR A 56 -10.07 10.80 -9.62
N ALA A 57 -11.21 10.32 -9.11
CA ALA A 57 -11.69 8.97 -9.34
C ALA A 57 -11.90 8.70 -10.83
N GLU A 58 -12.45 9.65 -11.59
CA GLU A 58 -12.70 9.51 -13.03
C GLU A 58 -11.39 9.48 -13.84
N HIS A 59 -10.41 10.35 -13.53
CA HIS A 59 -9.10 10.33 -14.19
C HIS A 59 -8.33 9.07 -13.85
N LEU A 60 -8.27 8.72 -12.55
CA LEU A 60 -7.69 7.46 -12.10
C LEU A 60 -8.35 6.31 -12.83
N MET A 61 -9.69 6.23 -12.84
CA MET A 61 -10.48 5.19 -13.50
C MET A 61 -10.39 5.18 -15.03
N ALA A 62 -9.90 6.24 -15.67
CA ALA A 62 -9.66 6.32 -17.11
C ALA A 62 -8.24 5.92 -17.50
N ALA A 63 -7.22 6.38 -16.74
CA ALA A 63 -5.82 5.95 -16.86
C ALA A 63 -5.58 4.52 -16.32
N ILE A 64 -6.51 4.07 -15.47
CA ILE A 64 -7.09 2.72 -15.45
C ILE A 64 -7.76 2.50 -16.82
N LYS A 65 -9.09 2.34 -16.97
CA LYS A 65 -9.93 1.68 -18.03
C LYS A 65 -9.38 1.17 -19.37
N THR A 66 -8.24 1.63 -19.84
CA THR A 66 -7.18 0.74 -20.32
C THR A 66 -6.70 -0.35 -19.30
N ASP A 67 -6.92 -0.22 -17.98
CA ASP A 67 -5.98 -0.75 -16.94
C ASP A 67 -6.44 -0.99 -15.42
N ALA A 68 -7.64 -1.51 -15.01
CA ALA A 68 -7.95 -2.04 -13.62
C ALA A 68 -9.23 -2.95 -13.52
N THR A 69 -10.00 -3.20 -12.42
CA THR A 69 -10.47 -2.54 -11.13
C THR A 69 -10.74 -3.65 -10.05
N GLU A 70 -11.18 -3.63 -8.76
CA GLU A 70 -11.68 -2.79 -7.63
C GLU A 70 -11.76 -3.73 -6.36
N SER A 71 -11.64 -3.28 -5.09
CA SER A 71 -12.08 -3.99 -3.84
C SER A 71 -11.72 -3.25 -2.51
N THR A 72 -12.22 -3.70 -1.34
CA THR A 72 -11.84 -3.20 0.01
C THR A 72 -10.40 -3.59 0.37
N TYR A 73 -9.53 -2.61 0.64
CA TYR A 73 -8.07 -2.79 0.59
C TYR A 73 -7.30 -2.10 1.73
N ILE A 74 -6.35 -2.81 2.35
CA ILE A 74 -5.43 -2.28 3.37
C ILE A 74 -3.99 -2.33 2.84
N ASN A 75 -3.26 -1.22 2.92
CA ASN A 75 -1.84 -1.15 2.57
C ASN A 75 -0.94 -1.37 3.80
N GLY A 76 -0.22 -2.50 3.84
CA GLY A 76 0.77 -2.81 4.88
C GLY A 76 2.20 -2.39 4.54
N SER A 77 2.43 -1.88 3.33
CA SER A 77 3.71 -1.37 2.84
C SER A 77 3.65 0.16 2.73
N PRO A 78 4.78 0.87 2.54
CA PRO A 78 4.81 2.32 2.75
C PRO A 78 4.65 3.16 1.47
N GLN A 79 4.53 2.54 0.28
CA GLN A 79 4.31 3.29 -0.96
C GLN A 79 2.95 4.01 -0.93
N ASN A 80 2.87 5.17 -1.59
CA ASN A 80 1.68 6.04 -1.63
C ASN A 80 0.53 5.50 -2.51
N THR A 81 0.01 4.31 -2.20
CA THR A 81 -1.09 3.67 -2.94
C THR A 81 -2.36 4.52 -2.95
N PHE A 82 -2.67 5.22 -1.86
CA PHE A 82 -3.88 6.04 -1.72
C PHE A 82 -3.71 7.46 -2.29
N VAL A 83 -3.44 7.55 -3.58
CA VAL A 83 -3.55 8.80 -4.36
C VAL A 83 -4.98 9.35 -4.33
N ASN A 84 -5.16 10.66 -4.53
CA ASN A 84 -6.46 11.34 -4.40
C ASN A 84 -7.62 10.62 -5.11
N GLY A 85 -7.42 10.20 -6.37
CA GLY A 85 -8.45 9.49 -7.12
C GLY A 85 -8.80 8.10 -6.57
N CYS A 86 -7.90 7.48 -5.80
CA CYS A 86 -8.16 6.21 -5.12
C CYS A 86 -9.01 6.44 -3.86
N VAL A 87 -8.74 7.53 -3.12
CA VAL A 87 -9.56 7.96 -1.97
C VAL A 87 -10.98 8.30 -2.43
N GLU A 88 -11.12 9.16 -3.44
CA GLU A 88 -12.42 9.55 -4.01
C GLU A 88 -13.19 8.34 -4.58
N LEU A 89 -12.49 7.37 -5.19
CA LEU A 89 -13.11 6.12 -5.66
C LEU A 89 -13.61 5.24 -4.51
N ALA A 90 -12.87 5.18 -3.40
CA ALA A 90 -13.29 4.44 -2.21
C ALA A 90 -14.52 5.08 -1.55
N GLU A 91 -14.54 6.42 -1.43
CA GLU A 91 -15.68 7.20 -0.95
C GLU A 91 -16.93 7.00 -1.83
N LYS A 92 -16.79 7.15 -3.16
CA LYS A 92 -17.88 6.95 -4.13
C LYS A 92 -18.50 5.55 -4.09
N ASN A 93 -17.72 4.52 -3.72
CA ASN A 93 -18.21 3.14 -3.60
C ASN A 93 -18.58 2.74 -2.15
N GLY A 94 -18.39 3.62 -1.17
CA GLY A 94 -18.66 3.32 0.25
C GLY A 94 -17.79 2.20 0.84
N VAL A 95 -16.57 2.02 0.33
CA VAL A 95 -15.63 0.97 0.77
C VAL A 95 -14.51 1.54 1.64
N PHE A 96 -14.01 0.73 2.58
CA PHE A 96 -12.91 1.13 3.45
C PHE A 96 -11.54 0.94 2.77
N ILE A 97 -10.67 1.93 2.98
CA ILE A 97 -9.24 1.88 2.72
C ILE A 97 -8.47 2.26 3.98
N ALA A 98 -7.29 1.67 4.20
CA ALA A 98 -6.46 1.96 5.37
C ALA A 98 -4.97 1.69 5.11
N GLY A 99 -4.09 2.49 5.71
CA GLY A 99 -2.63 2.44 5.57
C GLY A 99 -2.01 3.73 6.09
N ASP A 100 -0.76 4.06 5.76
CA ASP A 100 0.24 3.23 5.05
C ASP A 100 1.30 2.71 6.05
N ASP A 101 1.98 1.62 5.68
CA ASP A 101 3.03 0.92 6.45
C ASP A 101 2.64 0.24 7.80
N PHE A 102 3.08 -1.00 7.98
CA PHE A 102 2.92 -1.73 9.25
C PHE A 102 3.85 -1.21 10.37
N LYS A 103 3.33 -0.27 11.17
CA LYS A 103 3.94 0.29 12.41
C LYS A 103 4.12 -0.76 13.52
N SER A 104 5.14 -1.62 13.34
CA SER A 104 5.37 -2.85 14.11
C SER A 104 6.34 -2.67 15.29
N GLY A 105 7.65 -2.60 15.04
CA GLY A 105 8.71 -2.60 16.05
C GLY A 105 9.24 -1.21 16.40
N GLN A 106 10.36 -0.81 15.79
CA GLN A 106 11.08 0.43 16.12
C GLN A 106 10.18 1.67 16.04
N THR A 107 9.39 1.83 14.97
CA THR A 107 8.49 2.98 14.78
C THR A 107 7.35 3.04 15.81
N LYS A 108 6.89 1.87 16.30
CA LYS A 108 5.90 1.80 17.38
C LYS A 108 6.48 2.33 18.68
N LEU A 109 7.63 1.79 19.11
CA LEU A 109 8.34 2.24 20.31
C LEU A 109 8.74 3.71 20.22
N LYS A 110 9.29 4.16 19.08
CA LYS A 110 9.66 5.55 18.81
C LYS A 110 8.50 6.51 19.08
N SER A 111 7.30 6.19 18.58
CA SER A 111 6.14 7.07 18.76
C SER A 111 5.69 7.21 20.21
N VAL A 112 5.67 6.11 20.99
CA VAL A 112 5.32 6.15 22.42
C VAL A 112 6.40 6.89 23.24
N LEU A 113 7.68 6.68 22.92
CA LEU A 113 8.78 7.32 23.63
C LEU A 113 8.84 8.84 23.40
N VAL A 114 8.61 9.30 22.16
CA VAL A 114 8.60 10.74 21.84
C VAL A 114 7.40 11.44 22.48
N ASP A 115 6.22 10.82 22.40
CA ASP A 115 4.99 11.33 23.02
C ASP A 115 5.13 11.47 24.55
N PHE A 116 5.68 10.45 25.21
CA PHE A 116 6.00 10.48 26.64
C PHE A 116 7.00 11.61 27.00
N LEU A 117 8.11 11.72 26.27
CA LEU A 117 9.14 12.74 26.57
C LEU A 117 8.58 14.16 26.43
N VAL A 118 7.85 14.45 25.34
CA VAL A 118 7.24 15.76 25.11
C VAL A 118 6.16 16.05 26.17
N SER A 119 5.34 15.06 26.51
CA SER A 119 4.33 15.18 27.58
C SER A 119 4.94 15.42 28.97
N ALA A 120 6.15 14.91 29.22
CA ALA A 120 6.93 15.19 30.42
C ALA A 120 7.67 16.55 30.40
N GLY A 121 7.44 17.39 29.38
CA GLY A 121 8.12 18.68 29.20
C GLY A 121 9.58 18.57 28.73
N ILE A 122 10.05 17.36 28.42
CA ILE A 122 11.41 17.12 27.92
C ILE A 122 11.39 17.33 26.40
N LYS A 123 12.30 18.16 25.88
CA LYS A 123 12.46 18.39 24.44
C LYS A 123 13.52 17.46 23.85
N PRO A 124 13.17 16.44 23.03
CA PRO A 124 14.18 15.68 22.29
C PRO A 124 14.86 16.60 21.27
N VAL A 125 16.20 16.64 21.28
CA VAL A 125 17.00 17.47 20.36
C VAL A 125 17.66 16.69 19.23
N SER A 126 17.67 15.35 19.32
CA SER A 126 18.13 14.45 18.26
C SER A 126 17.50 13.07 18.45
N ILE A 127 17.12 12.42 17.34
CA ILE A 127 16.64 11.03 17.31
C ILE A 127 17.29 10.36 16.09
N VAL A 128 18.27 9.49 16.33
CA VAL A 128 18.92 8.69 15.29
C VAL A 128 18.31 7.28 15.30
N SER A 129 18.19 6.64 14.14
CA SER A 129 17.58 5.32 14.03
C SER A 129 18.20 4.51 12.90
N TYR A 130 18.91 3.44 13.26
CA TYR A 130 19.49 2.49 12.31
C TYR A 130 18.68 1.19 12.31
N ASN A 131 18.66 0.49 11.17
CA ASN A 131 18.04 -0.82 11.01
C ASN A 131 18.88 -1.67 10.06
N HIS A 132 19.04 -2.95 10.37
CA HIS A 132 19.71 -3.94 9.52
C HIS A 132 18.88 -5.23 9.53
N LEU A 133 18.59 -5.79 8.35
CA LEU A 133 17.74 -6.96 8.19
C LEU A 133 18.17 -7.78 6.96
N GLY A 134 18.35 -9.09 7.15
CA GLY A 134 18.89 -10.02 6.13
C GLY A 134 17.83 -10.83 5.37
N ASN A 135 16.55 -10.49 5.50
CA ASN A 135 15.44 -11.17 4.83
C ASN A 135 15.15 -10.55 3.44
N ASN A 136 14.12 -11.05 2.75
CA ASN A 136 13.74 -10.52 1.43
C ASN A 136 13.28 -9.05 1.46
N ASP A 137 12.71 -8.59 2.59
CA ASP A 137 12.30 -7.18 2.76
C ASP A 137 13.55 -6.28 2.77
N GLY A 138 14.55 -6.59 3.59
CA GLY A 138 15.87 -5.93 3.57
C GLY A 138 16.55 -5.95 2.19
N ARG A 139 16.39 -7.06 1.45
CA ARG A 139 16.89 -7.18 0.06
C ARG A 139 16.10 -6.35 -0.96
N ASN A 140 14.82 -6.06 -0.74
CA ASN A 140 14.03 -5.16 -1.57
C ASN A 140 14.37 -3.69 -1.25
N LEU A 141 14.46 -3.36 0.05
CA LEU A 141 14.82 -2.04 0.56
C LEU A 141 16.28 -1.64 0.31
N SER A 142 17.15 -2.56 -0.15
CA SER A 142 18.51 -2.21 -0.57
C SER A 142 18.56 -1.39 -1.88
N SER A 143 17.42 -1.22 -2.57
CA SER A 143 17.28 -0.31 -3.71
C SER A 143 16.82 1.07 -3.25
N TRP A 144 17.53 2.13 -3.63
CA TRP A 144 17.27 3.51 -3.20
C TRP A 144 15.83 3.99 -3.46
N LYS A 145 15.18 3.55 -4.55
CA LYS A 145 13.79 3.93 -4.87
C LYS A 145 12.75 3.28 -3.94
N GLN A 146 13.08 2.12 -3.37
CA GLN A 146 12.27 1.42 -2.37
C GLN A 146 12.61 1.94 -0.96
N PHE A 147 13.90 2.16 -0.66
CA PHE A 147 14.34 2.78 0.59
C PHE A 147 13.65 4.14 0.82
N ARG A 148 13.64 5.03 -0.18
CA ARG A 148 12.97 6.34 -0.13
C ARG A 148 11.45 6.29 0.05
N SER A 149 10.85 5.11 -0.03
CA SER A 149 9.43 4.92 0.29
C SER A 149 9.23 4.53 1.76
N LYS A 150 10.29 4.11 2.48
CA LYS A 150 10.28 3.56 3.86
C LYS A 150 10.98 4.47 4.89
N GLU A 151 11.61 5.54 4.43
CA GLU A 151 12.36 6.56 5.19
C GLU A 151 11.45 7.55 5.93
#